data_AF-A0A929RGF1-F1
#
_entry.id   AF-A0A929RGF1-F1
#
_cell.length_a   1.000
_cell.length_b   1.000
_cell.length_c   1.000
_cell.angle_alpha   90.00
_cell.angle_beta   90.00
_cell.angle_gamma   90.00
#
_symmetry.space_group_name_H-M   'P 1'
#
loop_
_entity.id
_entity.type
_entity.pdbx_description
1 polymer ?
#
loop_
_entity_poly.entity_id
_entity_poly.type
_entity_poly.pdbx_seq_one_letter_code
_entity_poly.pdbx_strand_id
1 'polypeptide(L)'
;MAHEFDSVPADDAEVLGILAYSSLAFMTRLAKDGEQAPTFEAHVEHARMAARCFKLYQQLEVWSEHRGFDLLAAGDAFSGAYDDLDARTRPTTFAERAVKTFITRGMLGDMLIRVAQV
;
A
#
# COMPACT_ATOMS: atom_id res chain seq x y z
N MET A 1 5.08 31.60 -4.28
CA MET A 1 3.78 31.78 -3.58
C MET A 1 3.68 30.62 -2.61
N ALA A 2 3.56 30.85 -1.31
CA ALA A 2 3.26 29.76 -0.39
C ALA A 2 1.83 29.29 -0.70
N HIS A 3 1.66 28.03 -1.10
CA HIS A 3 0.33 27.44 -1.20
C HIS A 3 -0.18 27.22 0.22
N GLU A 4 -1.33 27.79 0.55
CA GLU A 4 -2.06 27.45 1.76
C GLU A 4 -2.71 26.09 1.52
N PHE A 5 -2.46 25.13 2.40
CA PHE A 5 -3.01 23.79 2.31
C PHE A 5 -4.06 23.60 3.40
N ASP A 6 -5.24 23.13 3.01
CA ASP A 6 -6.31 22.82 3.96
C ASP A 6 -5.91 21.68 4.90
N SER A 7 -6.38 21.75 6.15
CA SER A 7 -6.24 20.69 7.14
C SER A 7 -7.01 19.44 6.71
N VAL A 8 -6.48 18.26 7.04
CA VAL A 8 -7.07 16.96 6.70
C VAL A 8 -8.26 16.65 7.61
N PRO A 9 -9.48 16.44 7.08
CA PRO A 9 -10.63 15.93 7.84
C PRO A 9 -10.37 14.55 8.47
N ALA A 10 -11.10 14.20 9.53
CA ALA A 10 -10.92 12.93 10.22
C ALA A 10 -11.18 11.70 9.32
N ASP A 11 -12.24 11.72 8.52
CA ASP A 11 -12.57 10.62 7.60
C ASP A 11 -11.47 10.44 6.53
N ASP A 12 -10.90 11.54 6.04
CA ASP A 12 -9.78 11.51 5.09
C ASP A 12 -8.49 10.99 5.74
N ALA A 13 -8.30 11.24 7.03
CA ALA A 13 -7.16 10.72 7.79
C ALA A 13 -7.16 9.19 7.86
N GLU A 14 -8.33 8.55 8.01
CA GLU A 14 -8.46 7.09 7.98
C GLU A 14 -8.09 6.53 6.60
N VAL A 15 -8.57 7.17 5.52
CA VAL A 15 -8.26 6.79 4.14
C VAL A 15 -6.76 6.92 3.85
N LEU A 16 -6.13 7.99 4.32
CA LEU A 16 -4.69 8.20 4.17
C LEU A 16 -3.88 7.20 5.00
N GLY A 17 -4.34 6.89 6.20
CA GLY A 17 -3.72 5.89 7.08
C GLY A 17 -3.70 4.51 6.44
N ILE A 18 -4.86 4.02 5.97
CA ILE A 18 -4.92 2.71 5.30
C ILE A 18 -4.09 2.72 4.02
N LEU A 19 -4.08 3.82 3.25
CA LEU A 19 -3.28 3.92 2.03
C LEU A 19 -1.78 3.86 2.32
N ALA A 20 -1.32 4.60 3.34
CA ALA A 20 0.05 4.60 3.79
C ALA A 20 0.48 3.19 4.25
N TYR A 21 -0.28 2.57 5.15
CA TYR A 21 0.01 1.22 5.63
C TYR A 21 0.04 0.19 4.50
N SER A 22 -0.95 0.24 3.60
CA SER A 22 -1.07 -0.67 2.46
C SER A 22 0.10 -0.54 1.48
N SER A 23 0.57 0.67 1.23
CA SER A 23 1.69 0.90 0.33
C SER A 23 2.98 0.20 0.81
N LEU A 24 3.25 0.23 2.12
CA LEU A 24 4.38 -0.47 2.73
C LEU A 24 4.16 -1.98 2.82
N ALA A 25 2.95 -2.42 3.18
CA ALA A 25 2.60 -3.84 3.25
C ALA A 25 2.75 -4.51 1.88
N PHE A 26 2.25 -3.87 0.83
CA PHE A 26 2.37 -4.37 -0.54
C PHE A 26 3.79 -4.31 -1.08
N MET A 27 4.53 -3.23 -0.80
CA MET A 27 5.95 -3.18 -1.14
C MET A 27 6.69 -4.39 -0.55
N THR A 28 6.51 -4.62 0.74
CA THR A 28 7.17 -5.71 1.46
C THR A 28 6.76 -7.08 0.93
N ARG A 29 5.46 -7.27 0.66
CA ARG A 29 4.94 -8.52 0.09
C ARG A 29 5.52 -8.79 -1.29
N LEU A 30 5.50 -7.79 -2.17
CA LEU A 30 6.02 -7.92 -3.54
C LEU A 30 7.53 -8.21 -3.53
N ALA A 31 8.30 -7.57 -2.65
CA ALA A 31 9.73 -7.86 -2.50
C ALA A 31 9.97 -9.32 -2.08
N LYS A 32 9.26 -9.80 -1.06
CA LYS A 32 9.34 -11.20 -0.58
C LYS A 32 8.88 -12.21 -1.63
N ASP A 33 7.79 -11.92 -2.34
CA ASP A 33 7.28 -12.79 -3.40
C ASP A 33 8.29 -12.88 -4.55
N GLY A 34 8.98 -11.76 -4.86
CA GLY A 34 10.04 -11.70 -5.86
C GLY A 34 11.18 -12.68 -5.59
N GLU A 35 11.61 -12.88 -4.35
CA GLU A 35 12.67 -13.85 -4.00
C GLU A 35 12.34 -15.29 -4.43
N GLN A 36 11.05 -15.61 -4.54
CA GLN A 36 10.56 -16.94 -4.89
C GLN A 36 10.07 -17.02 -6.35
N ALA A 37 10.36 -15.99 -7.14
CA ALA A 37 9.97 -15.94 -8.54
C ALA A 37 10.68 -17.04 -9.36
N PRO A 38 9.99 -17.68 -10.31
CA PRO A 38 10.54 -18.80 -11.07
C PRO A 38 11.59 -18.38 -12.10
N THR A 39 11.64 -17.09 -12.45
CA THR A 39 12.59 -16.53 -13.41
C THR A 39 13.13 -15.20 -12.89
N PHE A 40 14.34 -14.84 -13.33
CA PHE A 40 14.93 -13.54 -12.99
C PHE A 40 14.10 -12.37 -13.55
N GLU A 41 13.49 -12.54 -14.72
CA GLU A 41 12.56 -11.54 -15.28
C GLU A 41 11.36 -11.31 -14.35
N ALA A 42 10.73 -12.38 -13.85
CA ALA A 42 9.63 -12.27 -12.91
C ALA A 42 10.06 -11.63 -11.58
N HIS A 43 11.29 -11.90 -11.11
CA HIS A 43 11.88 -11.22 -9.96
C HIS A 43 12.02 -9.71 -10.19
N VAL A 44 12.54 -9.30 -11.35
CA VAL A 44 12.68 -7.89 -11.73
C VAL A 44 11.31 -7.19 -11.77
N GLU A 45 10.26 -7.84 -12.29
CA GLU A 45 8.91 -7.26 -12.29
C GLU A 45 8.35 -7.05 -10.87
N HIS A 46 8.55 -8.01 -9.97
CA HIS A 46 8.17 -7.86 -8.57
C HIS A 46 8.91 -6.71 -7.90
N ALA A 47 10.22 -6.59 -8.15
CA ALA A 47 11.04 -5.48 -7.64
C ALA A 47 10.53 -4.12 -8.16
N ARG A 48 10.18 -4.02 -9.46
CA ARG A 48 9.59 -2.80 -10.05
C ARG A 48 8.25 -2.46 -9.40
N MET A 49 7.39 -3.45 -9.15
CA MET A 49 6.11 -3.25 -8.48
C MET A 49 6.28 -2.82 -7.02
N ALA A 50 7.21 -3.43 -6.28
CA ALA A 50 7.54 -3.07 -4.92
C ALA A 50 8.04 -1.62 -4.83
N ALA A 51 8.94 -1.23 -5.73
CA ALA A 51 9.44 0.14 -5.83
C ALA A 51 8.33 1.15 -6.10
N ARG A 52 7.35 0.83 -6.96
CA ARG A 52 6.18 1.69 -7.19
C ARG A 52 5.32 1.85 -5.93
N CYS A 53 5.15 0.80 -5.14
CA CYS A 53 4.41 0.88 -3.88
C CYS A 53 5.11 1.80 -2.87
N PHE A 54 6.44 1.68 -2.73
CA PHE A 54 7.19 2.61 -1.88
C PHE A 54 7.14 4.04 -2.40
N LYS A 55 7.18 4.22 -3.72
CA LYS A 55 7.08 5.56 -4.32
C LYS A 55 5.72 6.22 -3.99
N LEU A 56 4.64 5.44 -3.95
CA LEU A 56 3.34 5.92 -3.49
C LEU A 56 3.39 6.39 -2.03
N TYR A 57 3.99 5.61 -1.13
CA TYR A 57 4.20 6.03 0.26
C TYR A 57 4.93 7.39 0.34
N GLN A 58 6.03 7.54 -0.39
CA GLN A 58 6.79 8.80 -0.43
C GLN A 58 5.98 9.99 -0.95
N GLN A 59 5.06 9.75 -1.89
CA GLN A 59 4.16 10.79 -2.37
C GLN A 59 3.18 11.23 -1.27
N LEU A 60 2.71 10.29 -0.46
CA LEU A 60 1.86 10.58 0.70
C LEU A 60 2.63 11.33 1.78
N GLU A 61 3.89 10.98 2.04
CA GLU A 61 4.75 11.71 2.98
C GLU A 61 4.83 13.18 2.59
N VAL A 62 5.26 13.45 1.35
CA VAL A 62 5.35 14.82 0.83
C VAL A 62 3.99 15.53 0.89
N TRP A 63 2.90 14.86 0.51
CA TRP A 63 1.56 15.47 0.54
C TRP A 63 1.12 15.84 1.96
N SER A 64 1.48 15.00 2.95
CA SER A 64 1.12 15.13 4.36
C SER A 64 1.95 16.21 5.05
N GLU A 65 3.25 16.28 4.74
CA GLU A 65 4.16 17.33 5.24
C GLU A 65 3.64 18.73 4.92
N HIS A 66 3.16 18.95 3.69
CA HIS A 66 2.57 20.22 3.27
C HIS A 66 1.32 20.62 4.09
N ARG A 67 0.67 19.66 4.77
CA ARG A 67 -0.56 19.84 5.55
C ARG A 67 -0.35 19.73 7.06
N GLY A 68 0.88 19.47 7.52
CA GLY A 68 1.15 19.17 8.92
C GLY A 68 0.42 17.91 9.43
N PHE A 69 0.10 16.98 8.52
CA PHE A 69 -0.61 15.74 8.84
C PHE A 69 0.38 14.66 9.28
N ASP A 70 0.12 14.02 10.43
CA ASP A 70 0.94 12.93 10.95
C ASP A 70 0.60 11.61 10.24
N LEU A 71 1.23 11.39 9.09
CA LEU A 71 1.04 10.19 8.28
C LEU A 71 1.51 8.92 9.00
N LEU A 72 2.52 9.03 9.86
CA LEU A 72 3.06 7.88 10.60
C LEU A 72 2.03 7.40 11.63
N ALA A 73 1.46 8.31 12.42
CA ALA A 73 0.40 7.97 13.37
C ALA A 73 -0.83 7.41 12.65
N ALA A 74 -1.23 8.02 11.53
CA ALA A 74 -2.37 7.54 10.73
C ALA A 74 -2.13 6.13 10.16
N GLY A 75 -0.91 5.83 9.69
CA GLY A 75 -0.55 4.51 9.18
C GLY A 75 -0.45 3.45 10.29
N ASP A 76 0.10 3.82 11.46
CA ASP A 76 0.26 2.90 12.60
C ASP A 76 -1.09 2.40 13.15
N ALA A 77 -2.15 3.21 13.04
CA ALA A 77 -3.51 2.80 13.38
C ALA A 77 -4.01 1.55 12.62
N PHE A 78 -3.39 1.23 11.48
CA PHE A 78 -3.71 0.04 10.66
C PHE A 78 -2.71 -1.11 10.84
N SER A 79 -1.85 -1.05 11.86
CA SER A 79 -0.95 -2.15 12.18
C SER A 79 -1.72 -3.46 12.39
N GLY A 80 -1.39 -4.49 11.59
CA GLY A 80 -2.05 -5.78 11.61
C GLY A 80 -3.33 -5.86 10.75
N ALA A 81 -3.67 -4.82 9.97
CA ALA A 81 -4.86 -4.82 9.12
C ALA A 81 -4.94 -6.00 8.12
N TYR A 82 -3.79 -6.61 7.79
CA TYR A 82 -3.71 -7.77 6.90
C TYR A 82 -3.52 -9.11 7.61
N ASP A 83 -3.45 -9.15 8.94
CA ASP A 83 -3.06 -10.36 9.67
C ASP A 83 -4.09 -11.49 9.54
N ASP A 84 -5.39 -11.19 9.67
CA ASP A 84 -6.44 -12.21 9.48
C ASP A 84 -6.48 -12.71 8.03
N LEU A 85 -6.36 -11.79 7.07
CA LEU A 85 -6.24 -12.14 5.65
C LEU A 85 -5.04 -13.08 5.46
N ASP A 86 -3.89 -12.76 6.04
CA ASP A 86 -2.68 -13.56 5.96
C ASP A 86 -2.82 -14.94 6.61
N ALA A 87 -3.43 -15.02 7.79
CA ALA A 87 -3.68 -16.27 8.50
C ALA A 87 -4.60 -17.20 7.70
N ARG A 88 -5.64 -16.65 7.07
CA ARG A 88 -6.68 -17.42 6.35
C ARG A 88 -6.31 -17.75 4.92
N THR A 89 -5.34 -17.06 4.33
CA THR A 89 -4.95 -17.24 2.92
C THR A 89 -3.44 -17.46 2.79
N ARG A 90 -2.86 -18.30 3.67
CA ARG A 90 -1.43 -18.62 3.63
C ARG A 90 -1.09 -19.36 2.33
N PRO A 91 -0.28 -18.77 1.43
CA PRO A 91 0.00 -19.38 0.15
C PRO A 91 1.13 -20.41 0.25
N THR A 92 1.03 -21.49 -0.50
CA THR A 92 2.01 -22.57 -0.60
C THR A 92 2.89 -22.42 -1.83
N THR A 93 2.33 -21.99 -2.96
CA THR A 93 3.03 -21.82 -4.24
C THR A 93 3.27 -20.36 -4.60
N PHE A 94 4.21 -20.11 -5.52
CA PHE A 94 4.42 -18.76 -6.08
C PHE A 94 3.18 -18.24 -6.81
N ALA A 95 2.46 -19.12 -7.52
CA ALA A 95 1.22 -18.75 -8.20
C ALA A 95 0.15 -18.29 -7.20
N GLU A 96 -0.02 -18.99 -6.08
CA GLU A 96 -0.93 -18.57 -5.00
C GLU A 96 -0.53 -17.23 -4.38
N ARG A 97 0.77 -17.00 -4.15
CA ARG A 97 1.31 -15.71 -3.69
C ARG A 97 0.95 -14.59 -4.66
N ALA A 98 1.25 -14.78 -5.94
CA ALA A 98 0.98 -13.81 -7.00
C ALA A 98 -0.52 -13.47 -7.11
N VAL A 99 -1.39 -14.50 -7.10
CA VAL A 99 -2.85 -14.30 -7.17
C VAL A 99 -3.37 -13.57 -5.94
N LYS A 100 -2.95 -13.95 -4.73
CA LYS A 100 -3.34 -13.27 -3.49
C LYS A 100 -2.93 -11.79 -3.53
N THR A 101 -1.68 -11.52 -3.89
CA THR A 101 -1.15 -10.15 -4.00
C THR A 101 -1.92 -9.35 -5.06
N PHE A 102 -2.21 -9.95 -6.22
CA PHE A 102 -3.01 -9.33 -7.28
C PHE A 102 -4.42 -8.96 -6.81
N ILE A 103 -5.17 -9.91 -6.23
CA ILE A 103 -6.54 -9.68 -5.78
C ILE A 103 -6.59 -8.62 -4.68
N THR A 104 -5.73 -8.73 -3.66
CA THR A 104 -5.73 -7.81 -2.51
C THR A 104 -5.39 -6.38 -2.97
N ARG A 105 -4.38 -6.22 -3.84
CA ARG A 105 -4.01 -4.92 -4.39
C ARG A 105 -5.08 -4.36 -5.31
N GLY A 106 -5.70 -5.19 -6.15
CA GLY A 106 -6.78 -4.80 -7.05
C GLY A 106 -7.99 -4.28 -6.28
N MET A 107 -8.44 -5.03 -5.26
CA MET A 107 -9.58 -4.65 -4.43
C MET A 107 -9.38 -3.29 -3.74
N LEU A 108 -8.19 -3.02 -3.19
CA LEU A 108 -7.89 -1.71 -2.61
C LEU A 108 -7.77 -0.62 -3.68
N GLY A 109 -7.18 -0.92 -4.84
CA GLY A 109 -7.14 0.00 -5.96
C GLY A 109 -8.54 0.45 -6.40
N ASP A 110 -9.45 -0.50 -6.56
CA ASP A 110 -10.84 -0.23 -6.94
C ASP A 110 -11.58 0.55 -5.86
N MET A 111 -11.37 0.22 -4.58
CA MET A 111 -11.90 0.98 -3.45
C MET A 111 -11.43 2.44 -3.49
N LEU A 112 -10.14 2.69 -3.71
CA LEU A 112 -9.57 4.03 -3.75
C LEU A 112 -10.08 4.84 -4.94
N ILE A 113 -10.22 4.21 -6.12
CA ILE A 113 -10.85 4.85 -7.29
C ILE A 113 -12.28 5.26 -6.93
N ARG A 114 -13.01 4.42 -6.19
CA ARG A 114 -14.37 4.74 -5.80
C ARG A 114 -14.43 5.88 -4.78
N VAL A 115 -13.55 5.90 -3.78
CA VAL A 115 -13.45 6.98 -2.78
C VAL A 115 -13.10 8.30 -3.46
N ALA A 116 -12.20 8.31 -4.44
CA ALA A 116 -11.80 9.52 -5.16
C ALA A 116 -12.90 10.16 -6.04
N GLN A 117 -14.06 9.50 -6.19
CA GLN A 117 -15.20 10.00 -6.96
C GLN A 117 -16.33 10.56 -6.10
N VAL A 118 -16.23 10.42 -4.77
CA VAL A 118 -17.20 10.96 -3.80
C VAL A 118 -16.77 12.38 -3.43
#